data_AF-A0A1Y4WDI5-F1
#
_entry.id   AF-A0A1Y4WDI5-F1
#
_cell.length_a   1.000
_cell.length_b   1.000
_cell.length_c   1.000
_cell.angle_alpha   90.00
_cell.angle_beta   90.00
_cell.angle_gamma   90.00
#
_symmetry.space_group_name_H-M   'P 1'
#
loop_
_entity.id
_entity.type
_entity.pdbx_description
1 polymer ?
#
loop_
_entity_poly.entity_id
_entity_poly.type
_entity_poly.pdbx_seq_one_letter_code
_entity_poly.pdbx_strand_id
1 'polypeptide(L)'
;MRSKWVRGLLRAAWGLELVVAVVILAVTLVQLFLVGQTTLNELLAGQFDLDGFFVSAMTIVVGIEFVKMLLLHTPRAVTDVLLFAIARQLVVSHSSSVDTLLGVAAVALIFIIKKFLHTEEDDGAAAGKRPPETPAH
;
A
#
# COMPACT_ATOMS: atom_id res chain seq x y z
N MET A 1 -8.91 32.71 -12.29
CA MET A 1 -8.91 31.96 -13.57
C MET A 1 -8.30 30.54 -13.53
N ARG A 2 -7.66 30.07 -12.43
CA ARG A 2 -7.00 28.75 -12.37
C ARG A 2 -7.91 27.52 -12.16
N SER A 3 -9.19 27.69 -11.79
CA SER A 3 -10.04 26.55 -11.37
C SER A 3 -10.58 25.67 -12.50
N LYS A 4 -10.64 26.13 -13.75
CA LYS A 4 -11.16 25.32 -14.87
C LYS A 4 -10.14 24.26 -15.34
N TRP A 5 -8.86 24.60 -15.36
CA TRP A 5 -7.75 23.70 -15.73
C TRP A 5 -7.49 22.62 -14.69
N VAL A 6 -7.49 23.00 -13.40
CA VAL A 6 -7.30 22.05 -12.29
C VAL A 6 -8.42 21.00 -12.30
N ARG A 7 -9.68 21.40 -12.51
CA ARG A 7 -10.81 20.46 -12.62
C ARG A 7 -10.72 19.54 -13.84
N GLY A 8 -10.16 20.02 -14.95
CA GLY A 8 -9.91 19.18 -16.12
C GLY A 8 -8.83 18.13 -15.86
N LEU A 9 -7.73 18.54 -15.23
CA LEU A 9 -6.62 17.66 -14.88
C LEU A 9 -7.02 16.61 -13.85
N LEU A 10 -7.79 16.98 -12.82
CA LEU A 10 -8.31 16.00 -11.85
C LEU A 10 -9.22 14.95 -12.50
N ARG A 11 -10.06 15.33 -13.47
CA ARG A 11 -10.91 14.36 -14.19
C ARG A 11 -10.09 13.41 -15.06
N ALA A 12 -9.07 13.94 -15.73
CA ALA A 12 -8.16 13.11 -16.52
C ALA A 12 -7.35 12.16 -15.62
N ALA A 13 -6.89 12.63 -14.46
CA ALA A 13 -6.20 11.80 -13.47
C ALA A 13 -7.08 10.66 -12.96
N TRP A 14 -8.33 10.93 -12.62
CA TRP A 14 -9.28 9.90 -12.18
C TRP A 14 -9.55 8.85 -13.27
N GLY A 15 -9.68 9.28 -14.54
CA GLY A 15 -9.82 8.36 -15.67
C GLY A 15 -8.58 7.49 -15.88
N LEU A 16 -7.39 8.06 -15.78
CA LEU A 16 -6.12 7.33 -15.87
C LEU A 16 -6.00 6.30 -14.74
N GLU A 17 -6.35 6.68 -13.51
CA GLU A 17 -6.31 5.81 -12.35
C GLU A 17 -7.24 4.60 -12.50
N LEU A 18 -8.45 4.81 -13.01
CA LEU A 18 -9.37 3.73 -13.32
C LEU A 18 -8.79 2.78 -14.37
N VAL A 19 -8.19 3.32 -15.43
CA VAL A 19 -7.55 2.51 -16.49
C VAL A 19 -6.42 1.66 -15.91
N VAL A 20 -5.55 2.26 -15.10
CA VAL A 20 -4.43 1.55 -14.46
C VAL A 20 -4.94 0.47 -13.50
N ALA A 21 -5.95 0.77 -12.68
CA ALA A 21 -6.57 -0.19 -11.78
C ALA A 21 -7.15 -1.40 -12.55
N VAL A 22 -7.86 -1.15 -13.66
CA VAL A 22 -8.43 -2.21 -14.50
C VAL A 22 -7.35 -3.08 -15.14
N VAL A 23 -6.27 -2.48 -15.65
CA VAL A 23 -5.15 -3.23 -16.24
C VAL A 23 -4.48 -4.12 -15.20
N ILE A 24 -4.16 -3.58 -14.03
CA ILE A 24 -3.52 -4.34 -12.95
C ILE A 24 -4.44 -5.46 -12.47
N LEU A 25 -5.75 -5.20 -12.35
CA LEU A 25 -6.73 -6.22 -12.00
C LEU A 25 -6.75 -7.35 -13.03
N ALA A 26 -6.79 -7.02 -14.33
CA ALA A 26 -6.80 -8.01 -15.40
C ALA A 26 -5.55 -8.90 -15.35
N VAL A 27 -4.37 -8.32 -15.22
CA VAL A 27 -3.11 -9.07 -15.11
C VAL A 27 -3.09 -9.95 -13.86
N THR A 28 -3.57 -9.43 -12.72
CA THR A 28 -3.63 -10.17 -11.45
C THR A 28 -4.58 -11.37 -11.53
N LEU A 29 -5.71 -11.23 -12.23
CA LEU A 29 -6.65 -12.34 -12.47
C LEU A 29 -6.07 -13.40 -13.40
N VAL A 30 -5.38 -12.99 -14.47
CA VAL A 30 -4.67 -13.94 -15.35
C VAL A 30 -3.60 -14.69 -14.56
N GLN A 31 -2.82 -13.99 -13.75
CA GLN A 31 -1.80 -14.62 -12.91
C GLN A 31 -2.41 -15.61 -11.92
N LEU A 32 -3.54 -15.25 -11.28
CA LEU A 32 -4.27 -16.15 -10.38
C LEU A 32 -4.69 -17.44 -11.09
N PHE A 33 -5.23 -17.32 -12.31
CA PHE A 33 -5.64 -18.49 -13.08
C PHE A 33 -4.44 -19.37 -13.47
N LEU A 34 -3.34 -18.77 -13.93
CA LEU A 34 -2.12 -19.50 -14.30
C LEU A 34 -1.53 -20.25 -13.10
N VAL A 35 -1.41 -19.57 -11.96
CA VAL A 35 -0.89 -20.19 -10.72
C VAL A 35 -1.79 -21.33 -10.27
N GLY A 36 -3.11 -21.16 -10.33
CA GLY A 36 -4.05 -22.24 -10.00
C GLY A 36 -3.88 -23.46 -10.90
N GLN A 37 -3.73 -23.26 -12.21
CA GLN A 37 -3.48 -24.34 -13.18
C GLN A 37 -2.15 -25.05 -12.93
N THR A 38 -1.06 -24.30 -12.76
CA THR A 38 0.28 -24.89 -12.53
C THR A 38 0.33 -25.65 -11.23
N THR A 39 -0.19 -25.08 -10.15
CA THR A 39 -0.24 -25.73 -8.83
C THR A 39 -1.08 -27.00 -8.85
N LEU A 40 -2.25 -27.00 -9.50
CA LEU A 40 -3.05 -28.22 -9.63
C LEU A 40 -2.31 -29.31 -10.40
N ASN A 41 -1.63 -28.95 -11.49
CA ASN A 41 -0.88 -29.90 -12.30
C ASN A 41 0.33 -30.48 -11.53
N GLU A 42 1.06 -29.65 -10.80
CA GLU A 42 2.19 -30.07 -9.96
C GLU A 42 1.75 -30.94 -8.78
N LEU A 43 0.61 -30.64 -8.17
CA LEU A 43 0.04 -31.42 -7.08
C LEU A 43 -0.38 -32.82 -7.56
N LEU A 44 -0.99 -32.92 -8.75
CA LEU A 44 -1.33 -34.19 -9.38
C LEU A 44 -0.09 -34.98 -9.83
N ALA A 45 0.97 -34.28 -10.24
CA ALA A 45 2.26 -34.88 -10.59
C ALA A 45 3.13 -35.25 -9.38
N GLY A 46 2.73 -34.87 -8.16
CA GLY A 46 3.49 -35.12 -6.92
C GLY A 46 4.77 -34.29 -6.79
N GLN A 47 4.91 -33.22 -7.56
CA GLN A 47 6.10 -32.34 -7.60
C GLN A 47 5.77 -30.93 -7.09
N PHE A 48 4.87 -30.84 -6.12
CA PHE A 48 4.37 -29.56 -5.64
C PHE A 48 5.44 -28.74 -4.91
N ASP A 49 5.71 -27.54 -5.43
CA ASP A 49 6.59 -26.56 -4.79
C ASP A 49 5.78 -25.56 -3.94
N LEU A 50 5.85 -25.75 -2.63
CA LEU A 50 5.18 -24.88 -1.65
C LEU A 50 5.74 -23.46 -1.67
N ASP A 51 7.06 -23.29 -1.80
CA ASP A 51 7.69 -21.98 -1.72
C ASP A 51 7.30 -21.14 -2.96
N GLY A 52 7.44 -21.70 -4.16
CA GLY A 52 6.98 -21.06 -5.40
C GLY A 52 5.48 -20.71 -5.40
N PHE A 53 4.65 -21.56 -4.78
CA PHE A 53 3.24 -21.26 -4.57
C PHE A 53 3.03 -20.06 -3.64
N PHE A 54 3.69 -20.02 -2.47
CA PHE A 54 3.57 -18.89 -1.54
C PHE A 54 4.05 -17.58 -2.15
N VAL A 55 5.15 -17.61 -2.91
CA VAL A 55 5.62 -16.46 -3.67
C VAL A 55 4.52 -15.96 -4.59
N SER A 56 3.97 -16.84 -5.43
CA SER A 56 2.98 -16.48 -6.44
C SER A 56 1.66 -16.00 -5.82
N ALA A 57 1.14 -16.72 -4.83
CA ALA A 57 -0.10 -16.41 -4.12
C ALA A 57 -0.01 -15.03 -3.46
N MET A 58 1.09 -14.75 -2.78
CA MET A 58 1.27 -13.47 -2.13
C MET A 58 1.49 -12.31 -3.12
N THR A 59 2.04 -12.55 -4.33
CA THR A 59 2.07 -11.54 -5.42
C THR A 59 0.67 -11.13 -5.81
N ILE A 60 -0.22 -12.10 -5.94
CA ILE A 60 -1.61 -11.87 -6.31
C ILE A 60 -2.32 -11.05 -5.23
N VAL A 61 -2.13 -11.37 -3.95
CA VAL A 61 -2.75 -10.61 -2.85
C VAL A 61 -2.31 -9.14 -2.88
N VAL A 62 -1.02 -8.87 -3.09
CA VAL A 62 -0.50 -7.49 -3.22
C VAL A 62 -1.13 -6.78 -4.42
N GLY A 63 -1.25 -7.46 -5.57
CA GLY A 63 -1.89 -6.90 -6.77
C GLY A 63 -3.36 -6.48 -6.53
N ILE A 64 -4.12 -7.33 -5.84
CA ILE A 64 -5.53 -7.05 -5.49
C ILE A 64 -5.64 -5.86 -4.53
N GLU A 65 -4.80 -5.84 -3.50
CA GLU A 65 -4.76 -4.74 -2.54
C GLU A 65 -4.39 -3.41 -3.20
N PHE A 66 -3.42 -3.41 -4.13
CA PHE A 66 -3.06 -2.23 -4.90
C PHE A 66 -4.22 -1.70 -5.75
N VAL A 67 -5.00 -2.59 -6.40
CA VAL A 67 -6.20 -2.19 -7.14
C VAL A 67 -7.24 -1.55 -6.22
N LYS A 68 -7.47 -2.12 -5.03
CA LYS A 68 -8.39 -1.53 -4.04
C LYS A 68 -7.95 -0.14 -3.59
N MET A 69 -6.65 0.11 -3.52
CA MET A 69 -6.11 1.43 -3.17
C MET A 69 -6.38 2.49 -4.22
N LEU A 70 -6.14 2.15 -5.49
CA LEU A 70 -6.44 3.05 -6.61
C LEU A 70 -7.96 3.32 -6.70
N LEU A 71 -8.80 2.31 -6.44
CA LEU A 71 -10.25 2.49 -6.53
C LEU A 71 -10.85 3.29 -5.35
N LEU A 72 -10.33 3.12 -4.13
CA LEU A 72 -10.98 3.63 -2.91
C LEU A 72 -10.40 4.95 -2.37
N HIS A 73 -9.35 5.52 -2.98
CA HIS A 73 -8.84 6.87 -2.70
C HIS A 73 -8.67 7.23 -1.21
N THR A 74 -8.32 6.25 -0.36
CA THR A 74 -8.19 6.43 1.08
C THR A 74 -6.71 6.33 1.49
N PRO A 75 -6.03 7.45 1.79
CA PRO A 75 -4.59 7.47 2.12
C PRO A 75 -4.25 6.74 3.43
N ARG A 76 -5.26 6.38 4.24
CA ARG A 76 -5.09 5.54 5.44
C ARG A 76 -4.86 4.06 5.09
N ALA A 77 -5.32 3.60 3.92
CA ALA A 77 -5.09 2.23 3.48
C ALA A 77 -3.63 2.00 3.05
N VAL A 78 -2.98 3.00 2.43
CA VAL A 78 -1.65 2.86 1.78
C VAL A 78 -0.60 2.29 2.72
N THR A 79 -0.63 2.66 3.99
CA THR A 79 0.32 2.12 4.98
C THR A 79 0.10 0.65 5.31
N ASP A 80 -1.12 0.13 5.25
CA ASP A 80 -1.39 -1.28 5.57
C ASP A 80 -0.95 -2.20 4.42
N VAL A 81 -1.12 -1.77 3.17
CA VAL A 81 -0.64 -2.55 2.01
C VAL A 81 0.85 -2.39 1.79
N LEU A 82 1.43 -1.22 2.11
CA LEU A 82 2.88 -1.08 2.13
C LEU A 82 3.51 -1.97 3.20
N LEU A 83 2.91 -2.03 4.40
CA LEU A 83 3.34 -2.94 5.47
C LEU A 83 3.16 -4.41 5.07
N PHE A 84 2.05 -4.76 4.42
CA PHE A 84 1.78 -6.11 3.92
C PHE A 84 2.74 -6.52 2.78
N ALA A 85 3.01 -5.62 1.84
CA ALA A 85 3.94 -5.83 0.73
C ALA A 85 5.35 -6.10 1.25
N ILE A 86 5.78 -5.35 2.26
CA ILE A 86 7.11 -5.51 2.85
C ILE A 86 7.16 -6.77 3.73
N ALA A 87 6.15 -7.00 4.58
CA ALA A 87 6.07 -8.22 5.41
C ALA A 87 6.19 -9.50 4.56
N ARG A 88 5.55 -9.54 3.40
CA ARG A 88 5.65 -10.65 2.45
C ARG A 88 7.03 -10.75 1.79
N GLN A 89 7.58 -9.62 1.32
CA GLN A 89 8.91 -9.61 0.68
C GLN A 89 9.98 -10.24 1.58
N LEU A 90 9.85 -10.07 2.89
CA LEU A 90 10.72 -10.65 3.91
C LEU A 90 10.54 -12.17 4.10
N VAL A 91 9.35 -12.71 3.85
CA VAL A 91 9.06 -14.15 3.91
C VAL A 91 9.54 -14.87 2.65
N VAL A 92 9.43 -14.20 1.50
CA VAL A 92 9.76 -14.74 0.17
C VAL A 92 11.25 -14.64 -0.17
N SER A 93 11.97 -13.70 0.43
CA SER A 93 13.39 -13.50 0.12
C SER A 93 14.27 -14.57 0.77
N HIS A 94 14.71 -15.54 -0.04
CA HIS A 94 15.93 -16.32 0.19
C HIS A 94 17.21 -15.54 -0.22
N SER A 95 17.25 -14.22 0.01
CA SER A 95 18.49 -13.44 -0.05
C SER A 95 18.95 -13.19 1.37
N SER A 96 20.24 -13.40 1.62
CA SER A 96 21.01 -13.01 2.82
C SER A 96 20.18 -12.30 3.90
N SER A 97 20.06 -12.92 5.08
CA SER A 97 19.27 -12.41 6.22
C SER A 97 19.49 -10.91 6.57
N VAL A 98 20.59 -10.32 6.10
CA VAL A 98 20.94 -8.91 6.23
C VAL A 98 20.06 -7.98 5.37
N ASP A 99 19.71 -8.37 4.14
CA ASP A 99 18.89 -7.55 3.23
C ASP A 99 17.44 -7.46 3.75
N THR A 100 16.94 -8.58 4.25
CA THR A 100 15.68 -8.68 4.98
C THR A 100 15.67 -7.76 6.21
N LEU A 101 16.75 -7.76 7.00
CA LEU A 101 16.86 -6.93 8.20
C LEU A 101 16.86 -5.42 7.87
N LEU A 102 17.56 -5.03 6.80
CA LEU A 102 17.57 -3.65 6.30
C LEU A 102 16.20 -3.20 5.79
N GLY A 103 15.48 -4.09 5.09
CA GLY A 103 14.10 -3.85 4.66
C GLY A 103 13.16 -3.61 5.86
N VAL A 104 13.23 -4.46 6.90
CA VAL A 104 12.47 -4.28 8.15
C VAL A 104 12.81 -2.95 8.83
N ALA A 105 14.10 -2.63 8.95
CA ALA A 105 14.56 -1.41 9.61
C ALA A 105 14.07 -0.15 8.89
N ALA A 106 14.06 -0.15 7.55
CA ALA A 106 13.54 0.95 6.75
C ALA A 106 12.04 1.19 7.00
N VAL A 107 11.23 0.13 7.09
CA VAL A 107 9.79 0.26 7.40
C VAL A 107 9.55 0.77 8.81
N ALA A 108 10.27 0.21 9.79
CA ALA A 108 10.18 0.65 11.17
C ALA A 108 10.51 2.15 11.28
N LEU A 109 11.54 2.62 10.56
CA LEU A 109 11.93 4.03 10.54
C LEU A 109 10.83 4.92 9.94
N ILE A 110 10.20 4.52 8.84
CA ILE A 110 9.08 5.27 8.22
C ILE A 110 7.91 5.39 9.20
N PHE A 111 7.58 4.32 9.93
CA PHE A 111 6.53 4.35 10.96
C PHE A 111 6.86 5.27 12.13
N ILE A 112 8.12 5.28 12.57
CA ILE A 112 8.60 6.20 13.61
C ILE A 112 8.46 7.64 13.14
N ILE A 113 8.95 7.97 11.95
CA ILE A 113 8.86 9.32 11.38
C ILE A 113 7.40 9.77 11.28
N LYS A 114 6.51 8.90 10.80
CA LYS A 114 5.06 9.20 10.70
C LYS A 114 4.42 9.46 12.07
N LYS A 115 4.84 8.73 13.11
CA LYS A 115 4.35 8.91 14.48
C LYS A 115 4.83 10.22 15.10
N PHE A 116 6.05 10.64 14.82
CA PHE A 116 6.57 11.92 15.33
C PHE A 116 5.95 13.12 14.63
N LEU A 117 5.70 13.05 13.32
CA LEU A 117 5.12 14.16 12.55
C LEU A 117 3.63 14.43 12.88
N HIS A 118 2.84 13.39 13.21
CA HIS A 118 1.42 13.58 13.59
C HIS A 118 1.23 14.27 14.95
N THR A 119 2.25 14.33 15.80
CA THR A 119 2.16 15.02 17.09
C THR A 119 2.23 16.54 16.93
N GLU A 120 2.79 17.07 15.85
CA GLU A 120 2.97 18.52 15.67
C GLU A 120 1.74 19.22 15.07
N GLU A 121 0.90 18.51 14.30
CA GLU A 121 -0.30 19.09 13.69
C GLU A 121 -1.47 19.26 14.67
N ASP A 122 -1.51 18.51 15.78
CA ASP A 122 -2.59 18.58 16.78
C ASP A 122 -2.30 19.62 17.88
N ASP A 123 -1.04 19.84 18.23
CA ASP A 123 -0.63 20.80 19.27
C ASP A 123 -0.67 22.28 18.80
N GLY A 124 -0.53 22.53 17.49
CA GLY A 124 -0.62 23.87 16.90
C GLY A 124 -2.04 24.43 16.83
N ALA A 125 -3.06 23.58 16.84
CA ALA A 125 -4.46 24.00 16.77
C ALA A 125 -5.05 24.41 18.14
N ALA A 126 -4.51 23.87 19.24
CA ALA A 126 -5.00 24.15 20.59
C ALA A 126 -4.47 25.46 21.20
N ALA A 127 -3.37 26.01 20.67
CA ALA A 127 -2.72 27.21 21.22
C ALA A 127 -3.27 28.56 20.68
N GLY A 128 -4.22 28.55 19.74
CA GLY A 128 -4.67 29.73 19.01
C GLY A 128 -5.99 30.38 19.45
N LYS A 129 -6.64 29.91 20.53
CA LYS A 129 -7.92 30.46 21.00
C LYS A 129 -8.01 30.58 22.52
N ARG A 130 -7.33 31.56 23.11
CA ARG A 130 -7.83 32.20 24.33
C ARG A 130 -7.79 33.72 24.13
N PRO A 131 -8.96 34.39 24.03
CA PRO A 131 -9.02 35.84 24.05
C PRO A 131 -8.55 36.37 25.42
N PRO A 132 -7.99 37.60 25.48
CA PRO A 132 -7.52 38.19 26.72
C PRO A 132 -8.70 38.46 27.66
N GLU A 133 -8.75 37.74 28.78
CA GLU A 133 -9.65 38.11 29.88
C GLU A 133 -9.16 39.44 30.45
N THR A 134 -10.00 40.45 30.29
CA THR A 134 -9.76 41.81 30.78
C THR A 134 -9.89 41.80 32.29
N PRO A 135 -8.95 42.37 33.07
CA PRO A 135 -9.09 42.42 34.52
C PRO A 135 -10.16 43.47 34.86
N ALA A 136 -11.30 43.03 35.38
CA ALA A 136 -12.28 43.90 36.00
C ALA A 136 -12.04 43.91 37.52
N HIS A 137 -11.62 45.09 37.99
CA HIS A 137 -11.67 45.51 39.39
C HIS A 137 -13.10 45.52 39.93
#